data_AF-A0A2G2V2S3-F1
#
_entry.id   AF-A0A2G2V2S3-F1
#
_cell.length_a   1.000
_cell.length_b   1.000
_cell.length_c   1.000
_cell.angle_alpha   90.00
_cell.angle_beta   90.00
_cell.angle_gamma   90.00
#
_symmetry.space_group_name_H-M   'P 1'
#
loop_
_entity.id
_entity.type
_entity.pdbx_description
1 polymer ?
#
loop_
_entity_poly.entity_id
_entity_poly.type
_entity_poly.pdbx_seq_one_letter_code
_entity_poly.pdbx_strand_id
1 'polypeptide(L)'
;MERGKENGEREDRKANSSSQVSSAVLREDIVNLRDFIERLKSEEDQTVVDTEQIEKLTFLPACLQLCYYISDGFNAKMSCISYEVHDLVQSLFHHSGDDMLVKLEDHVVPRLLENIRSSKIADHHYESSATMTEDQLVKLLGALLLNLQYLPKVCAELLLPSRAQYELLQNVFGNLRDFHGLIVNGCIERQTIKCVLPEFQLMAERVGHFCFVLLSYLKDEKDEEDKEEAYSMLVHLLLKIIPVSLEVMHICSTNLKASKSAEVGRFIKQLLQASPDIRREYLIHLQQHMINAINPSTSARNIHVMIEFLLIILADVSKDVIHHDKLFVLLVRIGELTKGVFVLARNLAENLTNEENVKETSSASLNLLEDIDILKKDLKNVFLKVPADSSHLYFPMSDGLLFMTLLLRHLK
;
A
#
# COMPACT_ATOMS: atom_id res chain seq x y z
N MET A 1 -47.97 59.35 -11.44
CA MET A 1 -47.35 58.81 -12.67
C MET A 1 -46.01 58.25 -12.27
N GLU A 2 -46.00 57.07 -11.67
CA GLU A 2 -45.98 55.73 -12.31
C GLU A 2 -44.61 55.33 -12.86
N ARG A 3 -44.21 54.14 -12.40
CA ARG A 3 -42.96 53.41 -12.62
C ARG A 3 -43.04 52.65 -13.94
N GLY A 4 -41.88 52.42 -14.58
CA GLY A 4 -41.68 51.35 -15.56
C GLY A 4 -40.19 51.31 -15.96
N LYS A 5 -39.34 50.49 -15.31
CA LYS A 5 -38.97 49.11 -15.67
C LYS A 5 -38.41 48.98 -17.09
N GLU A 6 -37.10 49.18 -17.22
CA GLU A 6 -36.29 48.62 -18.31
C GLU A 6 -36.19 47.10 -18.09
N ASN A 7 -36.65 46.34 -19.08
CA ASN A 7 -36.44 44.90 -19.22
C ASN A 7 -36.14 44.64 -20.70
N GLY A 8 -35.08 43.87 -20.96
CA GLY A 8 -34.74 43.31 -22.27
C GLY A 8 -33.36 43.77 -22.73
N GLU A 9 -32.40 42.92 -23.08
CA GLU A 9 -32.31 41.47 -23.17
C GLU A 9 -30.82 41.17 -22.91
N ARG A 10 -30.48 40.30 -21.96
CA ARG A 10 -29.18 39.64 -21.96
C ARG A 10 -29.44 38.21 -22.38
N GLU A 11 -28.91 37.85 -23.54
CA GLU A 11 -28.80 36.47 -24.01
C GLU A 11 -28.25 35.60 -22.88
N ASP A 12 -29.11 34.75 -22.33
CA ASP A 12 -28.66 33.54 -21.65
C ASP A 12 -28.04 32.65 -22.74
N ARG A 13 -26.74 32.84 -22.98
CA ARG A 13 -25.90 31.77 -23.51
C ARG A 13 -25.99 30.64 -22.51
N LYS A 14 -26.90 29.71 -22.81
CA LYS A 14 -27.00 28.39 -22.23
C LYS A 14 -25.64 27.73 -22.40
N ALA A 15 -24.76 27.92 -21.41
CA ALA A 15 -23.57 27.13 -21.27
C ALA A 15 -24.04 25.69 -21.23
N ASN A 16 -23.59 24.89 -22.21
CA ASN A 16 -23.85 23.46 -22.27
C ASN A 16 -23.52 22.87 -20.91
N SER A 17 -24.55 22.51 -20.16
CA SER A 17 -24.45 21.67 -18.98
C SER A 17 -23.85 20.35 -19.45
N SER A 18 -22.54 20.16 -19.26
CA SER A 18 -21.93 18.83 -19.36
C SER A 18 -22.71 17.92 -18.42
N SER A 19 -23.44 16.96 -18.98
CA SER A 19 -24.21 15.99 -18.19
C SER A 19 -23.26 15.24 -17.28
N GLN A 20 -23.32 15.53 -15.99
CA GLN A 20 -22.49 14.91 -14.98
C GLN A 20 -22.91 13.44 -14.86
N VAL A 21 -22.01 12.52 -15.17
CA VAL A 21 -22.28 11.09 -15.06
C VAL A 21 -22.33 10.69 -13.59
N SER A 22 -23.39 9.99 -13.19
CA SER A 22 -23.55 9.48 -11.83
C SER A 22 -22.50 8.42 -11.53
N SER A 23 -22.00 8.40 -10.29
CA SER A 23 -21.10 7.38 -9.76
C SER A 23 -21.62 5.95 -9.96
N ALA A 24 -22.94 5.77 -10.00
CA ALA A 24 -23.59 4.49 -10.27
C ALA A 24 -23.36 3.99 -11.71
N VAL A 25 -23.32 4.91 -12.69
CA VAL A 25 -23.14 4.58 -14.11
C VAL A 25 -21.71 4.09 -14.35
N LEU A 26 -20.71 4.78 -13.80
CA LEU A 26 -19.30 4.35 -13.91
C LEU A 26 -19.09 2.96 -13.29
N ARG A 27 -19.74 2.67 -12.15
CA ARG A 27 -19.69 1.34 -11.53
C ARG A 27 -20.30 0.26 -12.42
N GLU A 28 -21.41 0.56 -13.09
CA GLU A 28 -22.03 -0.35 -14.06
C GLU A 28 -21.11 -0.61 -15.25
N ASP A 29 -20.43 0.41 -15.78
CA ASP A 29 -19.50 0.23 -16.90
C ASP A 29 -18.26 -0.59 -16.52
N ILE A 30 -17.74 -0.45 -15.30
CA ILE A 30 -16.65 -1.29 -14.78
C ILE A 30 -17.10 -2.76 -14.72
N VAL A 31 -18.34 -3.04 -14.31
CA VAL A 31 -18.91 -4.39 -14.31
C VAL A 31 -19.07 -4.92 -15.74
N ASN A 32 -19.62 -4.11 -16.65
CA ASN A 32 -19.77 -4.47 -18.06
C ASN A 32 -18.42 -4.81 -18.72
N LEU A 33 -17.36 -4.04 -18.41
CA LEU A 33 -16.01 -4.33 -18.86
C LEU A 33 -15.49 -5.68 -18.33
N ARG A 34 -15.72 -5.97 -17.03
CA ARG A 34 -15.35 -7.25 -16.43
C ARG A 34 -16.06 -8.42 -17.11
N ASP A 35 -17.38 -8.33 -17.29
CA ASP A 35 -18.18 -9.37 -17.92
C ASP A 35 -17.74 -9.61 -19.37
N PHE A 36 -17.37 -8.54 -20.06
CA PHE A 36 -16.78 -8.62 -21.40
C PHE A 36 -15.45 -9.39 -21.40
N ILE A 37 -14.54 -9.08 -20.48
CA ILE A 37 -13.25 -9.79 -20.35
C ILE A 37 -13.45 -11.27 -20.02
N GLU A 38 -14.42 -11.62 -19.18
CA GLU A 38 -14.73 -13.02 -18.87
C GLU A 38 -15.29 -13.77 -20.08
N ARG A 39 -16.12 -13.11 -20.92
CA ARG A 39 -16.55 -13.70 -22.19
C ARG A 39 -15.37 -13.96 -23.12
N LEU A 40 -14.43 -13.01 -23.23
CA LEU A 40 -13.21 -13.18 -24.02
C LEU A 40 -12.37 -14.38 -23.55
N LYS A 41 -12.28 -14.63 -22.24
CA LYS A 41 -11.58 -15.81 -21.70
C LYS A 41 -12.25 -17.14 -22.07
N SER A 42 -13.57 -17.11 -22.28
CA SER A 42 -14.39 -18.31 -22.49
C SER A 42 -14.63 -18.70 -23.95
N GLU A 43 -14.43 -17.78 -24.91
CA GLU A 43 -14.56 -18.09 -26.34
C GLU A 43 -13.37 -18.98 -26.81
N GLU A 44 -13.65 -20.02 -27.61
CA GLU A 44 -12.68 -21.00 -28.13
C GLU A 44 -11.63 -20.39 -29.10
N ASP A 45 -11.77 -19.12 -29.49
CA ASP A 45 -10.90 -18.37 -30.40
C ASP A 45 -9.58 -17.87 -29.75
N GLN A 46 -9.07 -18.63 -28.78
CA GLN A 46 -7.84 -18.37 -28.00
C GLN A 46 -6.54 -18.32 -28.83
N THR A 47 -6.60 -18.46 -30.15
CA THR A 47 -5.43 -18.43 -31.02
C THR A 47 -4.84 -17.04 -31.24
N VAL A 48 -5.50 -15.96 -30.79
CA VAL A 48 -5.16 -14.59 -31.21
C VAL A 48 -4.78 -13.62 -30.06
N VAL A 49 -5.31 -13.81 -28.85
CA VAL A 49 -4.99 -12.93 -27.69
C VAL A 49 -4.17 -13.70 -26.67
N ASP A 50 -2.97 -13.21 -26.38
CA ASP A 50 -2.05 -13.83 -25.41
C ASP A 50 -2.65 -13.83 -24.00
N THR A 51 -2.35 -14.86 -23.21
CA THR A 51 -2.75 -14.94 -21.79
C THR A 51 -2.24 -13.73 -21.01
N GLU A 52 -1.04 -13.24 -21.32
CA GLU A 52 -0.47 -12.05 -20.69
C GLU A 52 -1.30 -10.78 -20.95
N GLN A 53 -1.79 -10.63 -22.19
CA GLN A 53 -2.66 -9.52 -22.61
C GLN A 53 -4.01 -9.53 -21.87
N ILE A 54 -4.58 -10.72 -21.69
CA ILE A 54 -5.82 -10.90 -20.91
C ILE A 54 -5.60 -10.54 -19.44
N GLU A 55 -4.45 -10.85 -18.85
CA GLU A 55 -4.14 -10.47 -17.47
C GLU A 55 -3.99 -8.94 -17.31
N LYS A 56 -3.32 -8.27 -18.25
CA LYS A 56 -3.24 -6.79 -18.31
C LYS A 56 -4.63 -6.16 -18.42
N LEU A 57 -5.50 -6.71 -19.26
CA LEU A 57 -6.87 -6.24 -19.42
C LEU A 57 -7.73 -6.49 -18.17
N THR A 58 -7.54 -7.64 -17.50
CA THR A 58 -8.25 -7.98 -16.25
C THR A 58 -7.86 -7.06 -15.09
N PHE A 59 -6.64 -6.52 -15.10
CA PHE A 59 -6.17 -5.58 -14.08
C PHE A 59 -6.90 -4.24 -14.15
N LEU A 60 -7.23 -3.76 -15.35
CA LEU A 60 -7.82 -2.44 -15.54
C LEU A 60 -9.14 -2.22 -14.76
N PRO A 61 -10.16 -3.10 -14.82
CA PRO A 61 -11.35 -2.97 -14.00
C PRO A 61 -11.06 -2.94 -12.49
N ALA A 62 -10.02 -3.65 -12.03
CA ALA A 62 -9.62 -3.61 -10.63
C ALA A 62 -9.10 -2.21 -10.25
N CYS A 63 -8.23 -1.63 -11.09
CA CYS A 63 -7.69 -0.29 -10.89
C CYS A 63 -8.80 0.76 -10.84
N LEU A 64 -9.71 0.74 -11.82
CA LEU A 64 -10.86 1.64 -11.90
C LEU A 64 -11.77 1.52 -10.66
N GLN A 65 -12.02 0.28 -10.22
CA GLN A 65 -12.83 0.01 -9.03
C GLN A 65 -12.19 0.56 -7.75
N LEU A 66 -10.86 0.55 -7.65
CA LEU A 66 -10.13 1.11 -6.51
C LEU A 66 -10.10 2.64 -6.58
N CYS A 67 -9.83 3.23 -7.74
CA CYS A 67 -9.85 4.69 -7.96
C CYS A 67 -11.20 5.31 -7.58
N TYR A 68 -12.30 4.61 -7.83
CA TYR A 68 -13.65 5.01 -7.39
C TYR A 68 -13.73 5.35 -5.89
N TYR A 69 -12.95 4.68 -5.04
CA TYR A 69 -12.99 4.87 -3.59
C TYR A 69 -11.98 5.90 -3.04
N ILE A 70 -11.11 6.50 -3.86
CA ILE A 70 -9.95 7.31 -3.40
C ILE A 70 -10.03 8.78 -3.90
N SER A 71 -11.24 9.29 -4.10
CA SER A 71 -11.46 10.36 -5.08
C SER A 71 -10.86 11.76 -4.81
N ASP A 72 -10.31 12.06 -3.63
CA ASP A 72 -9.93 13.44 -3.28
C ASP A 72 -8.63 13.95 -3.97
N GLY A 73 -7.84 13.06 -4.59
CA GLY A 73 -6.63 13.42 -5.36
C GLY A 73 -6.64 13.03 -6.83
N PHE A 74 -7.66 12.30 -7.28
CA PHE A 74 -7.66 11.63 -8.59
C PHE A 74 -8.44 12.37 -9.67
N ASN A 75 -9.16 13.46 -9.37
CA ASN A 75 -9.97 14.15 -10.37
C ASN A 75 -9.20 14.68 -11.58
N ALA A 76 -8.01 15.26 -11.38
CA ALA A 76 -7.13 15.65 -12.49
C ALA A 76 -6.50 14.42 -13.20
N LYS A 77 -6.37 13.31 -12.48
CA LYS A 77 -5.72 12.06 -12.91
C LYS A 77 -6.67 11.11 -13.66
N MET A 78 -7.99 11.25 -13.46
CA MET A 78 -9.05 10.49 -14.15
C MET A 78 -9.13 10.82 -15.64
N SER A 79 -8.88 12.07 -16.03
CA SER A 79 -8.74 12.41 -17.46
C SER A 79 -7.55 11.69 -18.10
N CYS A 80 -6.42 11.57 -17.37
CA CYS A 80 -5.28 10.74 -17.81
C CYS A 80 -5.69 9.28 -17.93
N ILE A 81 -6.44 8.73 -16.96
CA ILE A 81 -6.96 7.35 -17.01
C ILE A 81 -7.72 7.07 -18.31
N SER A 82 -8.49 8.03 -18.84
CA SER A 82 -9.17 7.81 -20.12
C SER A 82 -8.22 7.61 -21.30
N TYR A 83 -7.08 8.29 -21.33
CA TYR A 83 -6.06 8.07 -22.36
C TYR A 83 -5.32 6.76 -22.11
N GLU A 84 -4.93 6.48 -20.86
CA GLU A 84 -4.27 5.22 -20.51
C GLU A 84 -5.13 3.99 -20.84
N VAL A 85 -6.43 4.04 -20.54
CA VAL A 85 -7.41 3.01 -20.87
C VAL A 85 -7.55 2.85 -22.38
N HIS A 86 -7.71 3.97 -23.10
CA HIS A 86 -7.88 3.94 -24.54
C HIS A 86 -6.65 3.33 -25.22
N ASP A 87 -5.46 3.77 -24.83
CA ASP A 87 -4.20 3.30 -25.42
C ASP A 87 -3.91 1.85 -25.06
N LEU A 88 -4.14 1.43 -23.80
CA LEU A 88 -3.98 0.04 -23.37
C LEU A 88 -4.94 -0.88 -24.12
N VAL A 89 -6.21 -0.50 -24.21
CA VAL A 89 -7.17 -1.27 -25.00
C VAL A 89 -6.72 -1.33 -26.45
N GLN A 90 -6.36 -0.20 -27.04
CA GLN A 90 -5.92 -0.15 -28.43
C GLN A 90 -4.66 -0.99 -28.69
N SER A 91 -3.66 -0.97 -27.80
CA SER A 91 -2.43 -1.77 -27.95
C SER A 91 -2.71 -3.27 -27.86
N LEU A 92 -3.58 -3.68 -26.94
CA LEU A 92 -3.96 -5.08 -26.75
C LEU A 92 -4.70 -5.66 -27.96
N PHE A 93 -5.53 -4.85 -28.64
CA PHE A 93 -6.34 -5.34 -29.77
C PHE A 93 -5.76 -5.05 -31.16
N HIS A 94 -4.76 -4.19 -31.29
CA HIS A 94 -4.02 -3.97 -32.55
C HIS A 94 -3.37 -5.24 -33.10
N HIS A 95 -3.02 -6.20 -32.24
CA HIS A 95 -2.41 -7.48 -32.63
C HIS A 95 -3.43 -8.59 -32.89
N SER A 96 -4.72 -8.34 -32.60
CA SER A 96 -5.78 -9.36 -32.60
C SER A 96 -6.67 -9.41 -33.84
N GLY A 97 -6.38 -8.58 -34.86
CA GLY A 97 -7.15 -8.48 -36.09
C GLY A 97 -8.43 -7.63 -35.98
N ASP A 98 -8.88 -7.08 -37.10
CA ASP A 98 -9.96 -6.08 -37.19
C ASP A 98 -11.30 -6.55 -36.56
N ASP A 99 -11.62 -7.85 -36.58
CA ASP A 99 -12.90 -8.38 -36.08
C ASP A 99 -13.05 -8.33 -34.55
N MET A 100 -11.97 -8.45 -33.77
CA MET A 100 -12.02 -8.29 -32.30
C MET A 100 -12.12 -6.83 -31.88
N LEU A 101 -11.47 -5.92 -32.63
CA LEU A 101 -11.57 -4.46 -32.46
C LEU A 101 -13.01 -3.97 -32.65
N VAL A 102 -13.72 -4.46 -33.68
CA VAL A 102 -15.10 -4.06 -33.99
C VAL A 102 -16.09 -4.44 -32.87
N LYS A 103 -15.96 -5.64 -32.26
CA LYS A 103 -16.80 -6.04 -31.11
C LYS A 103 -16.59 -5.15 -29.87
N LEU A 104 -15.42 -4.53 -29.76
CA LEU A 104 -14.99 -3.70 -28.61
C LEU A 104 -15.36 -2.22 -28.78
N GLU A 105 -15.21 -1.72 -30.01
CA GLU A 105 -15.53 -0.37 -30.43
C GLU A 105 -17.04 -0.10 -30.50
N ASP A 106 -17.89 -1.12 -30.63
CA ASP A 106 -19.31 -0.85 -30.86
C ASP A 106 -20.02 -0.27 -29.61
N HIS A 107 -19.76 -0.74 -28.37
CA HIS A 107 -20.59 -0.33 -27.21
C HIS A 107 -19.91 -0.16 -25.83
N VAL A 108 -18.94 -0.99 -25.41
CA VAL A 108 -18.50 -1.03 -23.99
C VAL A 108 -17.37 -0.05 -23.69
N VAL A 109 -16.31 -0.06 -24.49
CA VAL A 109 -15.13 0.78 -24.25
C VAL A 109 -15.38 2.25 -24.55
N PRO A 110 -16.03 2.66 -25.67
CA PRO A 110 -16.32 4.07 -25.90
C PRO A 110 -17.22 4.68 -24.82
N ARG A 111 -18.23 3.92 -24.35
CA ARG A 111 -19.10 4.34 -23.25
C ARG A 111 -18.34 4.47 -21.94
N LEU A 112 -17.47 3.51 -21.60
CA LEU A 112 -16.61 3.60 -20.43
C LEU A 112 -15.66 4.80 -20.51
N LEU A 113 -15.05 5.04 -21.67
CA LEU A 113 -14.15 6.17 -21.90
C LEU A 113 -14.88 7.51 -21.82
N GLU A 114 -16.07 7.60 -22.41
CA GLU A 114 -16.93 8.77 -22.29
C GLU A 114 -17.32 9.01 -20.84
N ASN A 115 -17.67 7.96 -20.10
CA ASN A 115 -18.04 8.06 -18.69
C ASN A 115 -16.84 8.38 -17.79
N ILE A 116 -15.64 7.89 -18.07
CA ILE A 116 -14.41 8.29 -17.37
C ILE A 116 -14.09 9.77 -17.68
N ARG A 117 -14.16 10.20 -18.94
CA ARG A 117 -13.90 11.60 -19.36
C ARG A 117 -14.93 12.60 -18.82
N SER A 118 -16.20 12.20 -18.81
CA SER A 118 -17.31 13.02 -18.33
C SER A 118 -17.52 12.90 -16.81
N SER A 119 -16.94 11.87 -16.17
CA SER A 119 -16.76 11.83 -14.73
C SER A 119 -15.75 12.91 -14.32
N LYS A 120 -16.24 14.12 -14.12
CA LYS A 120 -15.83 14.82 -12.90
C LYS A 120 -16.34 13.89 -11.80
N ILE A 121 -15.49 13.08 -11.18
CA ILE A 121 -15.92 12.45 -9.93
C ILE A 121 -16.27 13.65 -9.07
N ALA A 122 -17.57 13.84 -8.89
CA ALA A 122 -18.09 15.07 -8.36
C ALA A 122 -17.37 15.35 -7.05
N ASP A 123 -17.32 16.61 -6.65
CA ASP A 123 -17.26 17.01 -5.23
C ASP A 123 -18.49 16.46 -4.45
N HIS A 124 -19.00 15.26 -4.77
CA HIS A 124 -19.68 14.42 -3.82
C HIS A 124 -18.65 14.11 -2.78
N HIS A 125 -18.62 15.02 -1.80
CA HIS A 125 -18.18 14.83 -0.44
C HIS A 125 -17.68 13.41 -0.30
N TYR A 126 -16.36 13.24 -0.37
CA TYR A 126 -15.72 12.28 0.50
C TYR A 126 -16.41 12.52 1.83
N GLU A 127 -17.34 11.63 2.15
CA GLU A 127 -18.00 11.61 3.41
C GLU A 127 -16.82 11.44 4.34
N SER A 128 -16.37 12.56 4.92
CA SER A 128 -15.23 12.65 5.83
C SER A 128 -15.21 11.37 6.63
N SER A 129 -14.06 10.73 6.85
CA SER A 129 -13.89 9.44 7.55
C SER A 129 -14.92 9.14 8.68
N ALA A 130 -15.46 10.18 9.33
CA ALA A 130 -16.70 10.20 10.11
C ALA A 130 -17.98 9.51 9.53
N THR A 131 -18.21 9.42 8.22
CA THR A 131 -19.50 9.02 7.62
C THR A 131 -19.48 7.75 6.75
N MET A 132 -18.29 7.21 6.40
CA MET A 132 -18.19 5.96 5.64
C MET A 132 -18.81 4.76 6.40
N THR A 133 -19.66 4.00 5.69
CA THR A 133 -20.37 2.82 6.23
C THR A 133 -19.50 1.57 6.26
N GLU A 134 -19.87 0.58 7.09
CA GLU A 134 -19.18 -0.72 7.15
C GLU A 134 -19.22 -1.45 5.80
N ASP A 135 -20.34 -1.39 5.07
CA ASP A 135 -20.49 -1.95 3.73
C ASP A 135 -19.55 -1.30 2.70
N GLN A 136 -19.37 0.03 2.77
CA GLN A 136 -18.39 0.72 1.93
C GLN A 136 -16.95 0.32 2.28
N LEU A 137 -16.62 0.07 3.55
CA LEU A 137 -15.31 -0.42 3.95
C LEU A 137 -15.03 -1.82 3.42
N VAL A 138 -16.00 -2.73 3.54
CA VAL A 138 -15.90 -4.08 2.98
C VAL A 138 -15.62 -4.00 1.47
N LYS A 139 -16.32 -3.12 0.75
CA LYS A 139 -16.09 -2.91 -0.69
C LYS A 139 -14.72 -2.29 -1.00
N LEU A 140 -14.27 -1.30 -0.22
CA LEU A 140 -12.94 -0.71 -0.37
C LEU A 140 -11.84 -1.75 -0.16
N LEU A 141 -11.92 -2.53 0.93
CA LEU A 141 -10.95 -3.59 1.22
C LEU A 141 -11.00 -4.68 0.15
N GLY A 142 -12.18 -5.05 -0.33
CA GLY A 142 -12.33 -5.97 -1.47
C GLY A 142 -11.65 -5.45 -2.73
N ALA A 143 -11.84 -4.17 -3.08
CA ALA A 143 -11.18 -3.54 -4.22
C ALA A 143 -9.66 -3.48 -4.04
N LEU A 144 -9.19 -3.12 -2.83
CA LEU A 144 -7.77 -3.09 -2.49
C LEU A 144 -7.14 -4.48 -2.64
N LEU A 145 -7.74 -5.50 -2.01
CA LEU A 145 -7.29 -6.89 -2.10
C LEU A 145 -7.26 -7.40 -3.55
N LEU A 146 -8.26 -7.04 -4.35
CA LEU A 146 -8.33 -7.40 -5.76
C LEU A 146 -7.13 -6.83 -6.54
N ASN A 147 -6.85 -5.53 -6.39
CA ASN A 147 -5.72 -4.87 -7.07
C ASN A 147 -4.40 -5.49 -6.66
N LEU A 148 -4.22 -5.61 -5.35
CA LEU A 148 -3.07 -6.23 -4.73
C LEU A 148 -2.85 -7.66 -5.25
N GLN A 149 -3.91 -8.46 -5.39
CA GLN A 149 -3.82 -9.82 -5.97
C GLN A 149 -3.39 -9.85 -7.44
N TYR A 150 -3.73 -8.84 -8.25
CA TYR A 150 -3.35 -8.79 -9.67
C TYR A 150 -1.93 -8.28 -9.91
N LEU A 151 -1.42 -7.42 -9.03
CA LEU A 151 -0.06 -6.87 -9.14
C LEU A 151 1.01 -7.91 -9.51
N PRO A 152 1.07 -9.09 -8.87
CA PRO A 152 2.12 -10.07 -9.15
C PRO A 152 1.97 -10.77 -10.50
N LYS A 153 0.73 -10.86 -11.01
CA LYS A 153 0.45 -11.47 -12.31
C LYS A 153 0.91 -10.55 -13.42
N VAL A 154 0.49 -9.29 -13.31
CA VAL A 154 0.79 -8.24 -14.28
C VAL A 154 2.27 -7.83 -14.25
N CYS A 155 2.91 -7.92 -13.08
CA CYS A 155 4.33 -7.62 -12.93
C CYS A 155 5.22 -8.88 -12.97
N ALA A 156 4.72 -10.08 -13.28
CA ALA A 156 5.50 -11.32 -13.15
C ALA A 156 6.86 -11.26 -13.89
N GLU A 157 6.88 -10.69 -15.09
CA GLU A 157 8.10 -10.47 -15.89
C GLU A 157 9.02 -9.39 -15.30
N LEU A 158 8.43 -8.38 -14.65
CA LEU A 158 9.13 -7.27 -13.97
C LEU A 158 9.65 -7.68 -12.58
N LEU A 159 9.14 -8.79 -12.03
CA LEU A 159 9.37 -9.29 -10.67
C LEU A 159 10.38 -10.44 -10.59
N LEU A 160 10.89 -10.91 -11.73
CA LEU A 160 11.94 -11.95 -11.79
C LEU A 160 13.13 -11.72 -10.82
N PRO A 161 13.55 -10.47 -10.50
CA PRO A 161 14.65 -10.24 -9.57
C PRO A 161 14.33 -10.36 -8.07
N SER A 162 13.06 -10.37 -7.61
CA SER A 162 12.77 -10.02 -6.20
C SER A 162 11.72 -10.86 -5.48
N ARG A 163 11.98 -12.17 -5.37
CA ARG A 163 11.19 -13.10 -4.53
C ARG A 163 10.83 -12.55 -3.14
N ALA A 164 11.76 -11.86 -2.47
CA ALA A 164 11.53 -11.30 -1.14
C ALA A 164 10.48 -10.18 -1.12
N GLN A 165 10.48 -9.28 -2.11
CA GLN A 165 9.49 -8.21 -2.24
C GLN A 165 8.09 -8.77 -2.48
N TYR A 166 8.02 -9.83 -3.29
CA TYR A 166 6.76 -10.49 -3.56
C TYR A 166 6.21 -11.20 -2.31
N GLU A 167 7.03 -11.95 -1.60
CA GLU A 167 6.65 -12.60 -0.33
C GLU A 167 6.20 -11.55 0.70
N LEU A 168 6.90 -10.42 0.79
CA LEU A 168 6.53 -9.30 1.66
C LEU A 168 5.17 -8.70 1.28
N LEU A 169 4.95 -8.48 0.00
CA LEU A 169 3.69 -7.99 -0.55
C LEU A 169 2.54 -8.97 -0.24
N GLN A 170 2.75 -10.27 -0.45
CA GLN A 170 1.79 -11.33 -0.08
C GLN A 170 1.49 -11.35 1.42
N ASN A 171 2.49 -11.11 2.28
CA ASN A 171 2.30 -11.04 3.73
C ASN A 171 1.43 -9.85 4.13
N VAL A 172 1.68 -8.68 3.55
CA VAL A 172 0.81 -7.50 3.73
C VAL A 172 -0.61 -7.84 3.29
N PHE A 173 -0.79 -8.55 2.17
CA PHE A 173 -2.11 -8.93 1.67
C PHE A 173 -2.82 -9.94 2.55
N GLY A 174 -2.08 -10.92 3.08
CA GLY A 174 -2.60 -11.89 4.03
C GLY A 174 -3.23 -11.19 5.23
N ASN A 175 -2.51 -10.22 5.81
CA ASN A 175 -3.01 -9.46 6.95
C ASN A 175 -4.27 -8.64 6.62
N LEU A 176 -4.30 -8.01 5.44
CA LEU A 176 -5.49 -7.27 4.97
C LEU A 176 -6.70 -8.20 4.77
N ARG A 177 -6.48 -9.37 4.16
CA ARG A 177 -7.52 -10.36 3.90
C ARG A 177 -8.08 -10.92 5.20
N ASP A 178 -7.22 -11.24 6.15
CA ASP A 178 -7.63 -11.78 7.43
C ASP A 178 -8.41 -10.73 8.22
N PHE A 179 -7.98 -9.46 8.19
CA PHE A 179 -8.74 -8.35 8.78
C PHE A 179 -10.10 -8.13 8.11
N HIS A 180 -10.15 -8.15 6.77
CA HIS A 180 -11.40 -8.08 6.02
C HIS A 180 -12.37 -9.21 6.42
N GLY A 181 -11.87 -10.43 6.61
CA GLY A 181 -12.65 -11.55 7.12
C GLY A 181 -13.26 -11.29 8.50
N LEU A 182 -12.51 -10.66 9.41
CA LEU A 182 -13.04 -10.29 10.73
C LEU A 182 -14.17 -9.27 10.66
N ILE A 183 -14.12 -8.31 9.71
CA ILE A 183 -15.22 -7.37 9.48
C ILE A 183 -16.46 -8.11 8.98
N VAL A 184 -16.31 -8.91 7.92
CA VAL A 184 -17.43 -9.67 7.32
C VAL A 184 -18.09 -10.60 8.33
N ASN A 185 -17.31 -11.19 9.23
CA ASN A 185 -17.80 -12.06 10.31
C ASN A 185 -18.40 -11.30 11.50
N GLY A 186 -18.41 -9.96 11.50
CA GLY A 186 -18.91 -9.15 12.61
C GLY A 186 -18.07 -9.26 13.89
N CYS A 187 -16.80 -9.63 13.78
CA CYS A 187 -15.89 -9.80 14.91
C CYS A 187 -15.23 -8.50 15.40
N ILE A 188 -15.35 -7.41 14.63
CA ILE A 188 -14.72 -6.12 14.92
C ILE A 188 -15.78 -5.10 15.29
N GLU A 189 -15.56 -4.39 16.39
CA GLU A 189 -16.44 -3.30 16.80
C GLU A 189 -16.29 -2.08 15.87
N ARG A 190 -17.39 -1.36 15.67
CA ARG A 190 -17.43 -0.14 14.84
C ARG A 190 -16.38 0.91 15.26
N GLN A 191 -16.04 0.98 16.55
CA GLN A 191 -15.01 1.91 17.03
C GLN A 191 -13.62 1.52 16.52
N THR A 192 -13.26 0.24 16.49
CA THR A 192 -11.99 -0.21 15.92
C THR A 192 -11.95 0.03 14.42
N ILE A 193 -13.06 -0.20 13.72
CA ILE A 193 -13.21 0.12 12.29
C ILE A 193 -12.88 1.60 12.03
N LYS A 194 -13.42 2.52 12.83
CA LYS A 194 -13.13 3.96 12.70
C LYS A 194 -11.65 4.31 12.89
N CYS A 195 -10.93 3.59 13.75
CA CYS A 195 -9.50 3.84 13.98
C CYS A 195 -8.62 3.40 12.80
N VAL A 196 -8.94 2.29 12.13
CA VAL A 196 -8.14 1.75 11.03
C VAL A 196 -8.53 2.30 9.66
N LEU A 197 -9.73 2.84 9.54
CA LEU A 197 -10.28 3.34 8.27
C LEU A 197 -9.35 4.34 7.56
N PRO A 198 -8.81 5.39 8.24
CA PRO A 198 -7.91 6.34 7.58
C PRO A 198 -6.66 5.68 6.98
N GLU A 199 -6.13 4.66 7.66
CA GLU A 199 -4.96 3.92 7.18
C GLU A 199 -5.30 3.09 5.94
N PHE A 200 -6.47 2.44 5.87
CA PHE A 200 -6.87 1.74 4.65
C PHE A 200 -7.12 2.67 3.48
N GLN A 201 -7.67 3.86 3.72
CA GLN A 201 -7.85 4.86 2.68
C GLN A 201 -6.51 5.37 2.16
N LEU A 202 -5.55 5.62 3.05
CA LEU A 202 -4.19 5.97 2.69
C LEU A 202 -3.48 4.86 1.91
N MET A 203 -3.68 3.59 2.31
CA MET A 203 -3.15 2.44 1.57
C MET A 203 -3.77 2.34 0.18
N ALA A 204 -5.08 2.51 0.08
CA ALA A 204 -5.80 2.52 -1.17
C ALA A 204 -5.27 3.62 -2.09
N GLU A 205 -5.06 4.84 -1.59
CA GLU A 205 -4.46 5.93 -2.35
C GLU A 205 -3.09 5.57 -2.92
N ARG A 206 -2.21 5.02 -2.08
CA ARG A 206 -0.85 4.61 -2.46
C ARG A 206 -0.87 3.50 -3.52
N VAL A 207 -1.72 2.50 -3.34
CA VAL A 207 -1.89 1.38 -4.29
C VAL A 207 -2.53 1.86 -5.59
N GLY A 208 -3.60 2.66 -5.53
CA GLY A 208 -4.27 3.21 -6.70
C GLY A 208 -3.34 4.09 -7.54
N HIS A 209 -2.51 4.91 -6.89
CA HIS A 209 -1.49 5.69 -7.57
C HIS A 209 -0.47 4.79 -8.28
N PHE A 210 0.01 3.74 -7.63
CA PHE A 210 0.94 2.79 -8.25
C PHE A 210 0.29 2.06 -9.41
N CYS A 211 -0.94 1.57 -9.24
CA CYS A 211 -1.68 0.89 -10.30
C CYS A 211 -1.85 1.79 -11.53
N PHE A 212 -2.06 3.09 -11.33
CA PHE A 212 -2.10 4.06 -12.43
C PHE A 212 -0.77 4.14 -13.17
N VAL A 213 0.35 4.34 -12.46
CA VAL A 213 1.67 4.44 -13.09
C VAL A 213 2.02 3.13 -13.79
N LEU A 214 1.66 1.99 -13.20
CA LEU A 214 1.85 0.68 -13.80
C LEU A 214 1.02 0.50 -15.08
N LEU A 215 -0.24 0.92 -15.10
CA LEU A 215 -1.06 0.87 -16.32
C LEU A 215 -0.45 1.70 -17.46
N SER A 216 0.08 2.88 -17.15
CA SER A 216 0.82 3.69 -18.13
C SER A 216 2.06 3.00 -18.65
N TYR A 217 2.76 2.32 -17.75
CA TYR A 217 3.95 1.57 -18.09
C TYR A 217 3.60 0.38 -19.00
N LEU A 218 2.50 -0.34 -18.80
CA LEU A 218 2.16 -1.56 -19.57
C LEU A 218 1.83 -1.35 -21.06
N LYS A 219 1.91 -0.12 -21.58
CA LYS A 219 1.55 0.22 -22.97
C LYS A 219 2.53 -0.30 -24.03
N ASP A 220 3.82 -0.34 -23.72
CA ASP A 220 4.89 -0.55 -24.70
C ASP A 220 5.66 -1.87 -24.46
N GLU A 221 6.29 -2.42 -25.51
CA GLU A 221 7.31 -3.46 -25.35
C GLU A 221 8.46 -2.96 -24.49
N LYS A 222 8.95 -3.80 -23.56
CA LYS A 222 9.89 -3.39 -22.52
C LYS A 222 11.31 -3.79 -22.82
N ASP A 223 12.21 -2.82 -22.79
CA ASP A 223 13.63 -3.08 -22.74
C ASP A 223 14.10 -3.35 -21.29
N GLU A 224 15.40 -3.57 -21.09
CA GLU A 224 15.95 -3.84 -19.75
C GLU A 224 15.98 -2.59 -18.84
N GLU A 225 16.06 -1.38 -19.39
CA GLU A 225 16.04 -0.14 -18.62
C GLU A 225 14.63 0.14 -18.07
N ASP A 226 13.61 -0.15 -18.89
CA ASP A 226 12.22 -0.11 -18.46
C ASP A 226 11.99 -1.03 -17.25
N LYS A 227 12.58 -2.24 -17.22
CA LYS A 227 12.38 -3.22 -16.13
C LYS A 227 12.95 -2.73 -14.79
N GLU A 228 14.11 -2.07 -14.82
CA GLU A 228 14.71 -1.42 -13.65
C GLU A 228 13.81 -0.30 -13.11
N GLU A 229 13.17 0.48 -13.99
CA GLU A 229 12.22 1.52 -13.58
C GLU A 229 10.99 0.91 -12.87
N ALA A 230 10.39 -0.14 -13.42
CA ALA A 230 9.26 -0.84 -12.81
C ALA A 230 9.62 -1.45 -11.45
N TYR A 231 10.81 -2.00 -11.32
CA TYR A 231 11.34 -2.49 -10.04
C TYR A 231 11.45 -1.36 -9.01
N SER A 232 12.00 -0.21 -9.41
CA SER A 232 12.09 0.99 -8.56
C SER A 232 10.70 1.48 -8.12
N MET A 233 9.72 1.47 -9.03
CA MET A 233 8.33 1.81 -8.70
C MET A 233 7.74 0.87 -7.63
N LEU A 234 8.01 -0.44 -7.73
CA LEU A 234 7.51 -1.42 -6.77
C LEU A 234 8.15 -1.24 -5.40
N VAL A 235 9.46 -1.02 -5.34
CA VAL A 235 10.17 -0.69 -4.09
C VAL A 235 9.55 0.55 -3.45
N HIS A 236 9.28 1.58 -4.25
CA HIS A 236 8.63 2.80 -3.78
C HIS A 236 7.21 2.55 -3.25
N LEU A 237 6.43 1.69 -3.91
CA LEU A 237 5.12 1.27 -3.39
C LEU A 237 5.28 0.57 -2.04
N LEU A 238 6.18 -0.39 -1.92
CA LEU A 238 6.41 -1.13 -0.67
C LEU A 238 6.80 -0.20 0.48
N LEU A 239 7.72 0.73 0.23
CA LEU A 239 8.12 1.75 1.20
C LEU A 239 6.95 2.63 1.65
N LYS A 240 5.94 2.81 0.79
CA LYS A 240 4.71 3.52 1.10
C LYS A 240 3.68 2.63 1.80
N ILE A 241 3.42 1.40 1.38
CA ILE A 241 2.31 0.61 1.96
C ILE A 241 2.68 -0.10 3.25
N ILE A 242 3.94 -0.50 3.44
CA ILE A 242 4.34 -1.26 4.63
C ILE A 242 4.19 -0.43 5.91
N PRO A 243 4.60 0.84 5.99
CA PRO A 243 4.36 1.66 7.18
C PRO A 243 2.88 1.73 7.56
N VAL A 244 2.00 1.86 6.57
CA VAL A 244 0.54 1.87 6.77
C VAL A 244 0.06 0.52 7.29
N SER A 245 0.56 -0.58 6.72
CA SER A 245 0.27 -1.93 7.20
C SER A 245 0.70 -2.11 8.65
N LEU A 246 1.91 -1.69 9.01
CA LEU A 246 2.43 -1.78 10.38
C LEU A 246 1.61 -0.94 11.37
N GLU A 247 1.13 0.24 10.97
CA GLU A 247 0.24 1.06 11.79
C GLU A 247 -1.12 0.36 12.01
N VAL A 248 -1.72 -0.21 10.95
CA VAL A 248 -2.94 -1.02 11.06
C VAL A 248 -2.74 -2.18 12.03
N MET A 249 -1.60 -2.88 11.94
CA MET A 249 -1.29 -3.97 12.88
C MET A 249 -1.21 -3.48 14.31
N HIS A 250 -0.56 -2.33 14.55
CA HIS A 250 -0.50 -1.74 15.88
C HIS A 250 -1.90 -1.43 16.40
N ILE A 251 -2.72 -0.70 15.63
CA ILE A 251 -4.08 -0.32 16.02
C ILE A 251 -4.90 -1.57 16.36
N CYS A 252 -4.85 -2.60 15.50
CA CYS A 252 -5.55 -3.85 15.72
C CYS A 252 -5.08 -4.54 17.00
N SER A 253 -3.76 -4.69 17.19
CA SER A 253 -3.21 -5.38 18.36
C SER A 253 -3.53 -4.69 19.69
N THR A 254 -3.67 -3.36 19.70
CA THR A 254 -4.05 -2.59 20.87
C THR A 254 -5.55 -2.66 21.13
N ASN A 255 -6.36 -2.34 20.11
CA ASN A 255 -7.81 -2.20 20.27
C ASN A 255 -8.53 -3.54 20.40
N LEU A 256 -7.99 -4.60 19.80
CA LEU A 256 -8.60 -5.93 19.82
C LEU A 256 -8.06 -6.84 20.93
N LYS A 257 -7.10 -6.38 21.74
CA LYS A 257 -6.45 -7.17 22.79
C LYS A 257 -7.43 -7.78 23.80
N ALA A 258 -8.49 -7.06 24.13
CA ALA A 258 -9.49 -7.49 25.10
C ALA A 258 -10.64 -8.33 24.48
N SER A 259 -10.60 -8.55 23.16
CA SER A 259 -11.63 -9.32 22.47
C SER A 259 -11.66 -10.76 22.97
N LYS A 260 -12.87 -11.28 23.20
CA LYS A 260 -13.11 -12.69 23.55
C LYS A 260 -13.26 -13.60 22.33
N SER A 261 -13.23 -13.03 21.11
CA SER A 261 -13.38 -13.81 19.87
C SER A 261 -12.13 -14.66 19.61
N ALA A 262 -12.34 -15.96 19.40
CA ALA A 262 -11.27 -16.88 19.04
C ALA A 262 -10.66 -16.55 17.66
N GLU A 263 -11.45 -16.00 16.74
CA GLU A 263 -10.97 -15.54 15.43
C GLU A 263 -10.03 -14.35 15.58
N VAL A 264 -10.42 -13.37 16.39
CA VAL A 264 -9.59 -12.21 16.72
C VAL A 264 -8.29 -12.62 17.42
N GLY A 265 -8.36 -13.56 18.36
CA GLY A 265 -7.18 -14.11 19.03
C GLY A 265 -6.21 -14.78 18.05
N ARG A 266 -6.72 -15.55 17.08
CA ARG A 266 -5.89 -16.15 16.02
C ARG A 266 -5.25 -15.08 15.12
N PHE A 267 -6.03 -14.09 14.70
CA PHE A 267 -5.55 -12.98 13.88
C PHE A 267 -4.42 -12.21 14.57
N ILE A 268 -4.59 -11.81 15.84
CA ILE A 268 -3.52 -11.12 16.60
C ILE A 268 -2.27 -11.99 16.66
N LYS A 269 -2.41 -13.29 16.94
CA LYS A 269 -1.26 -14.20 16.98
C LYS A 269 -0.50 -14.25 15.64
N GLN A 270 -1.22 -14.34 14.52
CA GLN A 270 -0.61 -14.33 13.19
C GLN A 270 0.08 -13.00 12.87
N LEU A 271 -0.56 -11.87 13.21
CA LEU A 271 0.06 -10.54 13.07
C LEU A 271 1.38 -10.44 13.83
N LEU A 272 1.42 -10.92 15.08
CA LEU A 272 2.63 -10.89 15.90
C LEU A 272 3.73 -11.81 15.37
N GLN A 273 3.37 -12.93 14.77
CA GLN A 273 4.33 -13.85 14.16
C GLN A 273 4.93 -13.29 12.87
N ALA A 274 4.12 -12.62 12.03
CA ALA A 274 4.59 -12.05 10.76
C ALA A 274 5.29 -10.69 10.93
N SER A 275 4.97 -9.93 11.98
CA SER A 275 5.45 -8.55 12.15
C SER A 275 6.98 -8.40 12.16
N PRO A 276 7.79 -9.29 12.77
CA PRO A 276 9.24 -9.13 12.76
C PRO A 276 9.82 -9.20 11.34
N ASP A 277 9.38 -10.19 10.55
CA ASP A 277 9.87 -10.40 9.19
C ASP A 277 9.45 -9.25 8.27
N ILE A 278 8.21 -8.77 8.37
CA ILE A 278 7.71 -7.63 7.58
C ILE A 278 8.54 -6.37 7.86
N ARG A 279 8.87 -6.11 9.13
CA ARG A 279 9.70 -4.96 9.52
C ARG A 279 11.15 -5.10 9.08
N ARG A 280 11.70 -6.31 9.13
CA ARG A 280 13.05 -6.60 8.68
C ARG A 280 13.18 -6.27 7.19
N GLU A 281 12.30 -6.84 6.36
CA GLU A 281 12.34 -6.57 4.92
C GLU A 281 12.11 -5.09 4.61
N TYR A 282 11.18 -4.44 5.31
CA TYR A 282 10.96 -3.01 5.19
C TYR A 282 12.23 -2.18 5.44
N LEU A 283 12.94 -2.47 6.54
CA LEU A 283 14.17 -1.78 6.91
C LEU A 283 15.29 -2.03 5.90
N ILE A 284 15.41 -3.24 5.34
CA ILE A 284 16.35 -3.56 4.26
C ILE A 284 16.05 -2.70 3.02
N HIS A 285 14.79 -2.64 2.59
CA HIS A 285 14.40 -1.82 1.44
C HIS A 285 14.62 -0.33 1.69
N LEU A 286 14.32 0.14 2.90
CA LEU A 286 14.54 1.54 3.28
C LEU A 286 16.03 1.87 3.23
N GLN A 287 16.87 0.99 3.76
CA GLN A 287 18.33 1.17 3.72
C GLN A 287 18.86 1.22 2.29
N GLN A 288 18.43 0.29 1.43
CA GLN A 288 18.86 0.27 0.03
C GLN A 288 18.43 1.53 -0.72
N HIS A 289 17.19 1.98 -0.51
CA HIS A 289 16.69 3.23 -1.08
C HIS A 289 17.51 4.43 -0.59
N MET A 290 17.81 4.49 0.71
CA MET A 290 18.63 5.56 1.27
C MET A 290 20.04 5.61 0.66
N ILE A 291 20.70 4.46 0.49
CA ILE A 291 22.04 4.39 -0.13
C ILE A 291 22.03 4.95 -1.56
N ASN A 292 20.97 4.67 -2.31
CA ASN A 292 20.88 5.03 -3.72
C ASN A 292 20.39 6.47 -3.94
N ALA A 293 19.51 6.98 -3.08
CA ALA A 293 18.79 8.24 -3.32
C ALA A 293 19.29 9.43 -2.47
N ILE A 294 20.03 9.19 -1.38
CA ILE A 294 20.36 10.23 -0.41
C ILE A 294 21.88 10.48 -0.37
N ASN A 295 22.27 11.75 -0.44
CA ASN A 295 23.66 12.16 -0.30
C ASN A 295 24.23 11.83 1.10
N PRO A 296 25.51 11.40 1.18
CA PRO A 296 26.16 11.15 2.46
C PRO A 296 26.10 12.36 3.40
N SER A 297 25.60 12.15 4.61
CA SER A 297 25.53 13.18 5.67
C SER A 297 25.60 12.51 7.05
N THR A 298 25.84 13.31 8.10
CA THR A 298 25.79 12.82 9.48
C THR A 298 24.41 12.24 9.81
N SER A 299 23.33 12.90 9.39
CA SER A 299 21.97 12.41 9.58
C SER A 299 21.73 11.09 8.86
N ALA A 300 22.17 10.95 7.59
CA ALA A 300 22.09 9.69 6.85
C ALA A 300 22.83 8.57 7.60
N ARG A 301 24.06 8.85 8.08
CA ARG A 301 24.86 7.88 8.82
C ARG A 301 24.19 7.47 10.13
N ASN A 302 23.60 8.41 10.86
CA ASN A 302 22.83 8.12 12.06
C ASN A 302 21.69 7.16 11.70
N ILE A 303 20.85 7.51 10.72
CA ILE A 303 19.72 6.67 10.29
C ILE A 303 20.20 5.26 9.86
N HIS A 304 21.32 5.15 9.14
CA HIS A 304 21.91 3.84 8.80
C HIS A 304 22.27 3.01 10.04
N VAL A 305 22.97 3.59 11.01
CA VAL A 305 23.30 2.90 12.28
C VAL A 305 22.04 2.43 12.99
N MET A 306 20.97 3.22 12.93
CA MET A 306 19.70 2.87 13.52
C MET A 306 19.02 1.69 12.82
N ILE A 307 18.99 1.71 11.49
CA ILE A 307 18.44 0.61 10.70
C ILE A 307 19.19 -0.69 11.02
N GLU A 308 20.53 -0.67 11.00
CA GLU A 308 21.36 -1.83 11.34
C GLU A 308 21.04 -2.39 12.72
N PHE A 309 20.94 -1.51 13.73
CA PHE A 309 20.61 -1.94 15.08
C PHE A 309 19.23 -2.61 15.16
N LEU A 310 18.21 -2.06 14.49
CA LEU A 310 16.87 -2.64 14.45
C LEU A 310 16.84 -3.97 13.69
N LEU A 311 17.58 -4.08 12.58
CA LEU A 311 17.69 -5.32 11.79
C LEU A 311 18.29 -6.45 12.61
N ILE A 312 19.35 -6.16 13.37
CA ILE A 312 19.99 -7.14 14.26
C ILE A 312 18.97 -7.65 15.31
N ILE A 313 18.20 -6.75 15.94
CA ILE A 313 17.18 -7.16 16.91
C ILE A 313 16.09 -8.02 16.24
N LEU A 314 15.63 -7.63 15.06
CA LEU A 314 14.56 -8.34 14.35
C LEU A 314 15.02 -9.72 13.88
N ALA A 315 16.28 -9.87 13.46
CA ALA A 315 16.86 -11.14 13.02
C ALA A 315 17.10 -12.11 14.19
N ASP A 316 17.71 -11.65 15.28
CA ASP A 316 18.25 -12.54 16.33
C ASP A 316 17.36 -12.67 17.57
N VAL A 317 16.54 -11.67 17.89
CA VAL A 317 15.84 -11.60 19.19
C VAL A 317 14.38 -12.04 19.10
N SER A 318 13.77 -12.02 17.91
CA SER A 318 12.31 -12.12 17.76
C SER A 318 11.74 -13.54 17.72
N LYS A 319 12.52 -14.57 17.34
CA LYS A 319 11.97 -15.91 17.04
C LYS A 319 12.10 -16.94 18.18
N ASP A 320 13.19 -16.91 18.97
CA ASP A 320 13.52 -18.04 19.88
C ASP A 320 13.72 -17.65 21.36
N VAL A 321 13.62 -16.36 21.70
CA VAL A 321 14.27 -15.81 22.92
C VAL A 321 13.29 -15.21 23.91
N ILE A 322 12.20 -14.65 23.41
CA ILE A 322 11.28 -13.84 24.20
C ILE A 322 9.90 -14.50 24.24
N HIS A 323 9.40 -14.76 25.44
CA HIS A 323 8.02 -15.22 25.65
C HIS A 323 7.02 -14.27 24.95
N HIS A 324 5.96 -14.81 24.33
CA HIS A 324 5.05 -14.06 23.46
C HIS A 324 4.56 -12.72 24.05
N ASP A 325 4.28 -12.65 25.35
CA ASP A 325 3.82 -11.41 26.01
C ASP A 325 4.88 -10.31 26.04
N LYS A 326 6.15 -10.66 26.20
CA LYS A 326 7.28 -9.71 26.17
C LYS A 326 7.64 -9.33 24.73
N LEU A 327 7.48 -10.25 23.78
CA LEU A 327 7.76 -10.01 22.37
C LEU A 327 6.86 -8.91 21.82
N PHE A 328 5.58 -8.92 22.20
CA PHE A 328 4.65 -7.87 21.82
C PHE A 328 5.12 -6.47 22.27
N VAL A 329 5.49 -6.34 23.55
CA VAL A 329 5.95 -5.06 24.11
C VAL A 329 7.24 -4.58 23.41
N LEU A 330 8.15 -5.49 23.08
CA LEU A 330 9.35 -5.17 22.31
C LEU A 330 8.98 -4.70 20.89
N LEU A 331 8.08 -5.39 20.20
CA LEU A 331 7.64 -5.02 18.85
C LEU A 331 6.91 -3.68 18.83
N VAL A 332 6.16 -3.30 19.87
CA VAL A 332 5.58 -1.95 19.94
C VAL A 332 6.68 -0.89 19.91
N ARG A 333 7.70 -1.02 20.76
CA ARG A 333 8.84 -0.07 20.83
C ARG A 333 9.67 -0.03 19.56
N ILE A 334 9.98 -1.21 18.99
CA ILE A 334 10.64 -1.28 17.67
C ILE A 334 9.78 -0.56 16.63
N GLY A 335 8.46 -0.58 16.75
CA GLY A 335 7.54 -0.01 15.77
C GLY A 335 7.61 1.51 15.75
N GLU A 336 7.63 2.10 16.94
CA GLU A 336 7.83 3.54 17.12
C GLU A 336 9.17 3.99 16.54
N LEU A 337 10.25 3.24 16.80
CA LEU A 337 11.57 3.53 16.23
C LEU A 337 11.59 3.39 14.71
N THR A 338 11.00 2.32 14.15
CA THR A 338 10.89 2.14 12.70
C THR A 338 10.12 3.30 12.05
N LYS A 339 9.04 3.78 12.70
CA LYS A 339 8.28 4.95 12.24
C LYS A 339 9.12 6.23 12.28
N GLY A 340 9.88 6.46 13.35
CA GLY A 340 10.82 7.58 13.45
C GLY A 340 11.89 7.54 12.35
N VAL A 341 12.49 6.36 12.13
CA VAL A 341 13.49 6.12 11.07
C VAL A 341 12.90 6.46 9.69
N PHE A 342 11.67 6.02 9.41
CA PHE A 342 11.00 6.34 8.15
C PHE A 342 10.79 7.85 7.95
N VAL A 343 10.25 8.54 8.96
CA VAL A 343 10.00 9.99 8.88
C VAL A 343 11.30 10.74 8.62
N LEU A 344 12.38 10.36 9.31
CA LEU A 344 13.70 10.95 9.09
C LEU A 344 14.24 10.68 7.70
N ALA A 345 14.16 9.43 7.22
CA ALA A 345 14.63 9.05 5.90
C ALA A 345 13.87 9.82 4.79
N ARG A 346 12.55 9.96 4.92
CA ARG A 346 11.73 10.74 4.00
C ARG A 346 12.09 12.22 4.02
N ASN A 347 12.14 12.82 5.21
CA ASN A 347 12.50 14.23 5.35
C ASN A 347 13.89 14.48 4.75
N LEU A 348 14.84 13.58 4.97
CA LEU A 348 16.18 13.70 4.42
C LEU A 348 16.20 13.61 2.88
N ALA A 349 15.35 12.77 2.28
CA ALA A 349 15.18 12.70 0.82
C ALA A 349 14.52 13.97 0.23
N GLU A 350 13.56 14.56 0.94
CA GLU A 350 12.83 15.77 0.51
C GLU A 350 13.63 17.08 0.74
N ASN A 351 14.53 17.11 1.73
CA ASN A 351 15.22 18.32 2.21
C ASN A 351 16.52 18.68 1.47
N LEU A 352 16.73 18.21 0.23
CA LEU A 352 17.97 18.45 -0.52
C LEU A 352 18.24 19.95 -0.84
N THR A 353 17.28 20.85 -0.63
CA THR A 353 17.39 22.27 -1.02
C THR A 353 17.25 23.31 0.12
N ASN A 354 16.88 22.92 1.36
CA ASN A 354 16.53 23.88 2.43
C ASN A 354 17.37 23.71 3.71
N GLU A 355 18.21 24.69 4.06
CA GLU A 355 19.13 24.63 5.21
C GLU A 355 18.45 24.52 6.58
N GLU A 356 17.28 25.12 6.78
CA GLU A 356 16.56 25.09 8.06
C GLU A 356 16.04 23.68 8.37
N ASN A 357 15.49 22.99 7.36
CA ASN A 357 15.01 21.62 7.48
C ASN A 357 16.15 20.60 7.71
N VAL A 358 17.35 20.89 7.22
CA VAL A 358 18.55 20.05 7.46
C VAL A 358 18.92 20.07 8.94
N LYS A 359 18.85 21.24 9.61
CA LYS A 359 19.12 21.35 11.05
C LYS A 359 18.08 20.60 11.88
N GLU A 360 16.80 20.73 11.55
CA GLU A 360 15.72 20.01 12.24
C GLU A 360 15.90 18.48 12.10
N THR A 361 16.17 17.99 10.89
CA THR A 361 16.42 16.57 10.62
C THR A 361 17.63 16.06 11.40
N SER A 362 18.69 16.87 11.53
CA SER A 362 19.89 16.51 12.30
C SER A 362 19.59 16.33 13.79
N SER A 363 18.84 17.26 14.38
CA SER A 363 18.41 17.21 15.78
C SER A 363 17.53 15.99 16.06
N ALA A 364 16.55 15.75 15.19
CA ALA A 364 15.65 14.61 15.31
C ALA A 364 16.38 13.26 15.14
N SER A 365 17.43 13.19 14.31
CA SER A 365 18.26 11.99 14.21
C SER A 365 19.06 11.69 15.48
N LEU A 366 19.46 12.71 16.25
CA LEU A 366 20.14 12.53 17.53
C LEU A 366 19.18 12.02 18.61
N ASN A 367 17.97 12.61 18.69
CA ASN A 367 16.94 12.16 19.64
C ASN A 367 16.61 10.67 19.43
N LEU A 368 16.49 10.23 18.18
CA LEU A 368 16.19 8.83 17.89
C LEU A 368 17.37 7.90 18.27
N LEU A 369 18.61 8.37 18.19
CA LEU A 369 19.79 7.64 18.66
C LEU A 369 19.76 7.44 20.19
N GLU A 370 19.29 8.45 20.94
CA GLU A 370 19.05 8.33 22.37
C GLU A 370 17.95 7.29 22.67
N ASP A 371 16.87 7.25 21.88
CA ASP A 371 15.82 6.24 22.00
C ASP A 371 16.35 4.82 21.77
N ILE A 372 17.32 4.65 20.87
CA ILE A 372 18.03 3.37 20.69
C ILE A 372 18.81 3.00 21.96
N ASP A 373 19.50 3.94 22.59
CA ASP A 373 20.25 3.66 23.81
C ASP A 373 19.33 3.31 24.99
N ILE A 374 18.12 3.88 25.02
CA ILE A 374 17.05 3.45 25.92
C ILE A 374 16.65 2.01 25.59
N LEU A 375 16.41 1.67 24.31
CA LEU A 375 16.05 0.30 23.91
C LEU A 375 17.15 -0.71 24.28
N LYS A 376 18.44 -0.38 24.10
CA LYS A 376 19.57 -1.23 24.51
C LYS A 376 19.52 -1.55 26.01
N LYS A 377 19.24 -0.54 26.85
CA LYS A 377 19.10 -0.73 28.30
C LYS A 377 17.92 -1.65 28.63
N ASP A 378 16.79 -1.47 27.97
CA ASP A 378 15.60 -2.28 28.21
C ASP A 378 15.74 -3.72 27.71
N LEU A 379 16.40 -3.93 26.57
CA LEU A 379 16.79 -5.26 26.07
C LEU A 379 17.58 -6.01 27.14
N LYS A 380 18.61 -5.37 27.71
CA LYS A 380 19.45 -5.96 28.75
C LYS A 380 18.69 -6.26 30.05
N ASN A 381 17.86 -5.31 30.50
CA ASN A 381 17.32 -5.34 31.85
C ASN A 381 15.94 -5.99 31.98
N VAL A 382 15.14 -5.98 30.90
CA VAL A 382 13.73 -6.39 30.91
C VAL A 382 13.49 -7.60 30.02
N PHE A 383 13.96 -7.54 28.77
CA PHE A 383 13.63 -8.55 27.76
C PHE A 383 14.52 -9.79 27.83
N LEU A 384 15.85 -9.61 27.94
CA LEU A 384 16.84 -10.69 27.96
C LEU A 384 17.23 -11.14 29.38
N LYS A 385 16.52 -10.68 30.41
CA LYS A 385 16.80 -11.08 31.79
C LYS A 385 16.45 -12.57 31.99
N VAL A 386 17.46 -13.38 32.24
CA VAL A 386 17.33 -14.82 32.56
C VAL A 386 16.45 -14.98 33.83
N PRO A 387 15.43 -15.85 33.83
CA PRO A 387 14.64 -16.13 35.02
C PRO A 387 15.53 -16.67 36.14
N ALA A 388 15.30 -16.22 37.38
CA ALA A 388 16.13 -16.59 38.54
C ALA A 388 16.18 -18.11 38.81
N ASP A 389 15.19 -18.87 38.31
CA ASP A 389 15.01 -20.30 38.57
C ASP A 389 15.42 -21.20 37.37
N SER A 390 16.04 -20.67 36.31
CA SER A 390 16.42 -21.48 35.14
C SER A 390 17.71 -22.29 35.41
N SER A 391 17.57 -23.37 36.18
CA SER A 391 18.62 -24.40 36.38
C SER A 391 18.75 -25.38 35.21
N HIS A 392 17.91 -25.26 34.18
CA HIS A 392 18.00 -26.06 32.97
C HIS A 392 18.38 -25.20 31.78
N LEU A 393 19.67 -25.22 31.46
CA LEU A 393 20.24 -24.83 30.18
C LEU A 393 19.70 -25.76 29.08
N TYR A 394 18.44 -25.60 28.70
CA TYR A 394 18.03 -25.99 27.35
C TYR A 394 18.45 -24.86 26.42
N PHE A 395 19.66 -25.00 25.88
CA PHE A 395 20.15 -24.13 24.81
C PHE A 395 19.21 -24.25 23.60
N PRO A 396 18.61 -23.15 23.11
CA PRO A 396 18.12 -23.13 21.74
C PRO A 396 19.34 -23.16 20.83
N MET A 397 19.46 -24.20 19.99
CA MET A 397 20.47 -24.34 18.94
C MET A 397 20.16 -23.39 17.77
N SER A 398 20.20 -22.08 17.99
CA SER A 398 20.28 -21.10 16.90
C SER A 398 21.42 -20.11 17.19
N ASP A 399 22.44 -20.15 16.35
CA ASP A 399 23.77 -19.57 16.57
C ASP A 399 23.81 -18.02 16.67
N GLY A 400 22.68 -17.31 16.51
CA GLY A 400 22.60 -15.84 16.56
C GLY A 400 22.62 -15.26 17.98
N LEU A 401 22.08 -15.97 18.98
CA LEU A 401 21.97 -15.41 20.33
C LEU A 401 23.31 -15.27 21.05
N LEU A 402 24.25 -16.15 20.73
CA LEU A 402 25.62 -16.08 21.23
C LEU A 402 26.31 -14.82 20.67
N PHE A 403 26.09 -14.50 19.39
CA PHE A 403 26.63 -13.30 18.75
C PHE A 403 26.08 -12.03 19.40
N MET A 404 24.77 -11.94 19.64
CA MET A 404 24.17 -10.76 20.29
C MET A 404 24.60 -10.58 21.74
N THR A 405 24.72 -11.67 22.49
CA THR A 405 25.23 -11.63 23.86
C THR A 405 26.70 -11.18 23.90
N LEU A 406 27.50 -11.56 22.89
CA LEU A 406 28.89 -11.11 22.74
C LEU A 406 28.97 -9.66 22.24
N LEU A 407 28.18 -9.27 21.24
CA LEU A 407 28.14 -7.92 20.66
C LEU A 407 27.70 -6.89 21.72
N LEU A 408 26.66 -7.17 22.50
CA LEU A 408 26.19 -6.30 23.59
C LEU A 408 27.16 -6.24 24.78
N ARG A 409 28.07 -7.21 24.92
CA ARG A 409 29.16 -7.17 25.92
C ARG A 409 30.36 -6.34 25.45
N HIS A 410 30.53 -6.18 24.15
CA HIS A 410 31.71 -5.60 23.52
C HIS A 410 31.47 -4.24 22.81
N LEU A 411 30.21 -3.84 22.61
CA LEU A 411 29.84 -2.46 22.25
C LEU A 411 29.89 -1.57 23.51
N LYS A 412 31.09 -1.09 23.82
CA LYS A 412 31.33 0.04 24.73
C LYS A 412 31.53 1.31 23.94
#